data_AF-A0A939B0P1-F1
#
_entry.id   AF-A0A939B0P1-F1
#
_cell.length_a   1.000
_cell.length_b   1.000
_cell.length_c   1.000
_cell.angle_alpha   90.00
_cell.angle_beta   90.00
_cell.angle_gamma   90.00
#
_symmetry.space_group_name_H-M   'P 1'
#
loop_
_entity.id
_entity.type
_entity.pdbx_description
1 polymer ?
#
loop_
_entity_poly.entity_id
_entity_poly.type
_entity_poly.pdbx_seq_one_letter_code
_entity_poly.pdbx_strand_id
1 'polypeptide(L)'
;MTLLDIRGLNVYYGESHILRDVDLNVAAGEMVCLIGRNGVGKTTLLKTVIGLLQQRSGDLQLEGRELTGRPPHARARVGVGYVPQGREIIPQLTVRENLLLGLEALPGGLATNRHIDPLVFELFPILEKFLARRGGDLSGGQQQQLAIARG
;
A
#
# COMPACT_ATOMS: atom_id res chain seq x y z
N MET A 1 18.34 -3.68 11.36
CA MET A 1 17.30 -4.74 11.38
C MET A 1 16.57 -4.70 10.04
N THR A 2 16.31 -5.87 9.44
CA THR A 2 15.56 -5.99 8.18
C THR A 2 14.08 -5.78 8.47
N LEU A 3 13.45 -4.85 7.75
CA LEU A 3 12.02 -4.57 7.81
C LEU A 3 11.25 -5.51 6.89
N LEU A 4 11.64 -5.62 5.62
CA LEU A 4 11.04 -6.53 4.64
C LEU A 4 12.10 -7.48 4.11
N ASP A 5 11.82 -8.78 4.19
CA ASP A 5 12.66 -9.86 3.66
C ASP A 5 11.85 -10.70 2.67
N ILE A 6 12.35 -10.80 1.44
CA ILE A 6 11.77 -11.60 0.36
C ILE A 6 12.85 -12.58 -0.09
N ARG A 7 12.52 -13.88 -0.14
CA ARG A 7 13.47 -14.93 -0.48
C ARG A 7 12.90 -15.88 -1.53
N GLY A 8 13.62 -16.07 -2.63
CA GLY A 8 13.29 -17.02 -3.70
C GLY A 8 11.88 -16.84 -4.26
N LEU A 9 11.41 -15.59 -4.41
CA LEU A 9 10.03 -15.31 -4.75
C LEU A 9 9.72 -15.61 -6.22
N ASN A 10 8.75 -16.52 -6.44
CA ASN A 10 8.31 -16.93 -7.77
C ASN A 10 6.81 -16.66 -7.97
N VAL A 11 6.45 -15.88 -8.99
CA VAL A 11 5.06 -15.45 -9.23
C VAL A 11 4.67 -15.60 -10.70
N TYR A 12 3.45 -16.10 -10.92
CA TYR A 12 2.94 -16.46 -12.23
C TYR A 12 1.60 -15.79 -12.53
N TYR A 13 1.34 -15.52 -13.81
CA TYR A 13 -0.01 -15.32 -14.35
C TYR A 13 -0.33 -16.46 -15.31
N GLY A 14 -1.16 -17.41 -14.86
CA GLY A 14 -1.35 -18.68 -15.57
C GLY A 14 -0.02 -19.40 -15.74
N GLU A 15 0.38 -19.66 -16.98
CA GLU A 15 1.65 -20.30 -17.33
C GLU A 15 2.83 -19.32 -17.43
N SER A 16 2.58 -18.00 -17.42
CA SER A 16 3.64 -17.00 -17.56
C SER A 16 4.38 -16.80 -16.24
N HIS A 17 5.66 -17.18 -16.18
CA HIS A 17 6.53 -16.95 -15.03
C HIS A 17 7.12 -15.53 -15.02
N ILE A 18 6.61 -14.66 -14.12
CA ILE A 18 6.88 -13.22 -14.11
C ILE A 18 8.02 -12.84 -13.16
N LEU A 19 7.93 -13.21 -11.89
CA LEU A 19 9.00 -13.04 -10.92
C LEU A 19 9.67 -14.39 -10.75
N ARG A 20 11.00 -14.44 -10.88
CA ARG A 20 11.79 -15.69 -10.87
C ARG A 20 12.86 -15.56 -9.81
N ASP A 21 12.76 -16.38 -8.77
CA ASP A 21 13.70 -16.43 -7.64
C ASP A 21 14.13 -15.04 -7.14
N VAL A 22 13.16 -14.13 -6.93
CA VAL A 22 13.48 -12.76 -6.52
C VAL A 22 13.82 -12.74 -5.03
N ASP A 23 15.01 -12.24 -4.72
CA ASP A 23 15.44 -11.89 -3.37
C ASP A 23 15.45 -10.36 -3.20
N LEU A 24 14.95 -9.86 -2.07
CA LEU A 24 14.98 -8.44 -1.73
C LEU A 24 15.00 -8.26 -0.22
N ASN A 25 15.88 -7.40 0.27
CA ASN A 25 15.94 -7.01 1.67
C ASN A 25 15.81 -5.49 1.75
N VAL A 26 14.94 -5.02 2.64
CA VAL A 26 14.75 -3.59 2.92
C VAL A 26 14.91 -3.38 4.41
N ALA A 27 15.82 -2.50 4.82
CA ALA A 27 16.03 -2.15 6.21
C ALA A 27 14.95 -1.18 6.74
N ALA A 28 14.74 -1.17 8.06
CA ALA A 28 13.84 -0.20 8.67
C ALA A 28 14.34 1.24 8.42
N GLY A 29 13.45 2.12 7.94
CA GLY A 29 13.75 3.50 7.58
C GLY A 29 14.44 3.68 6.21
N GLU A 30 14.67 2.60 5.47
CA GLU A 30 15.26 2.65 4.14
C GLU A 30 14.23 3.03 3.08
N MET A 31 14.61 3.92 2.17
CA MET A 31 13.82 4.23 0.96
C MET A 31 14.41 3.49 -0.23
N VAL A 32 13.67 2.52 -0.76
CA VAL A 32 14.09 1.72 -1.92
C VAL A 32 13.26 2.07 -3.14
N CYS A 33 13.93 2.29 -4.27
CA CYS A 33 13.29 2.53 -5.56
C CYS A 33 13.48 1.35 -6.50
N LEU A 34 12.37 0.71 -6.91
CA LEU A 34 12.40 -0.36 -7.89
C LEU A 34 12.21 0.19 -9.30
N ILE A 35 13.26 0.13 -10.12
CA ILE A 35 13.28 0.65 -11.49
C ILE A 35 13.36 -0.49 -12.52
N GLY A 36 12.94 -0.20 -13.75
CA GLY A 36 13.03 -1.14 -14.86
C GLY A 36 11.97 -0.87 -15.93
N ARG A 37 12.08 -1.55 -17.07
CA ARG A 37 11.18 -1.38 -18.23
C ARG A 37 9.72 -1.75 -17.89
N ASN A 38 8.77 -1.28 -18.70
CA ASN A 38 7.39 -1.74 -18.59
C ASN A 38 7.30 -3.25 -18.83
N GLY A 39 6.50 -3.94 -18.03
CA GLY A 39 6.34 -5.40 -18.11
C GLY A 39 7.39 -6.23 -17.34
N VAL A 40 8.42 -5.62 -16.75
CA VAL A 40 9.49 -6.36 -16.03
C VAL A 40 9.07 -6.95 -14.68
N GLY A 41 7.81 -6.80 -14.26
CA GLY A 41 7.30 -7.39 -13.02
C GLY A 41 7.25 -6.47 -11.80
N LYS A 42 7.58 -5.17 -11.92
CA LYS A 42 7.53 -4.21 -10.77
C LYS A 42 6.19 -4.21 -10.03
N THR A 43 5.10 -4.01 -10.78
CA THR A 43 3.74 -4.02 -10.21
C THR A 43 3.37 -5.42 -9.70
N THR A 44 3.88 -6.48 -10.31
CA THR A 44 3.68 -7.86 -9.83
C THR A 44 4.33 -8.07 -8.47
N LEU A 45 5.55 -7.57 -8.27
CA LEU A 45 6.23 -7.62 -6.97
C LEU A 45 5.43 -6.87 -5.91
N LEU A 46 5.07 -5.61 -6.16
CA LEU A 46 4.28 -4.82 -5.20
C LEU A 46 2.94 -5.49 -4.88
N LYS A 47 2.21 -5.97 -5.89
CA LYS A 47 0.95 -6.71 -5.69
C LYS A 47 1.13 -8.01 -4.90
N THR A 48 2.28 -8.67 -5.02
CA THR A 48 2.58 -9.89 -4.26
C THR A 48 2.92 -9.57 -2.81
N VAL A 49 3.67 -8.49 -2.54
CA VAL A 49 4.01 -8.02 -1.19
C VAL A 49 2.75 -7.63 -0.41
N ILE A 50 1.78 -7.00 -1.06
CA ILE A 50 0.51 -6.60 -0.42
C ILE A 50 -0.53 -7.72 -0.41
N GLY A 51 -0.24 -8.88 -1.02
CA GLY A 51 -1.10 -10.06 -1.03
C GLY A 51 -2.24 -10.05 -2.06
N LEU A 52 -2.27 -9.11 -3.01
CA LEU A 52 -3.23 -9.12 -4.13
C LEU A 52 -2.91 -10.21 -5.17
N LEU A 53 -1.65 -10.65 -5.21
CA LEU A 53 -1.22 -11.82 -5.96
C LEU A 53 -0.56 -12.79 -4.99
N GLN A 54 -0.87 -14.07 -5.15
CA GLN A 54 -0.21 -15.13 -4.38
C GLN A 54 1.00 -15.62 -5.16
N GLN A 55 2.13 -15.76 -4.47
CA GLN A 55 3.29 -16.42 -5.04
C GLN A 55 3.05 -17.93 -5.18
N ARG A 56 3.74 -18.56 -6.12
CA ARG A 56 3.76 -20.02 -6.26
C ARG A 56 4.77 -20.64 -5.28
N SER A 57 5.90 -19.97 -5.06
CA SER A 57 6.91 -20.34 -4.07
C SER A 57 7.69 -19.11 -3.61
N GLY A 58 8.47 -19.29 -2.54
CA GLY A 58 9.23 -18.23 -1.88
C GLY A 58 8.50 -17.64 -0.68
N ASP A 59 9.29 -16.99 0.18
CA ASP A 59 8.85 -16.52 1.49
C ASP A 59 8.89 -14.99 1.55
N LEU A 60 7.96 -14.40 2.30
CA LEU A 60 7.94 -12.97 2.60
C LEU A 60 7.77 -12.74 4.11
N GLN A 61 8.62 -11.92 4.69
CA GLN A 61 8.51 -11.53 6.10
C GLN A 61 8.53 -10.02 6.27
N LEU A 62 7.75 -9.51 7.22
CA LEU A 62 7.76 -8.12 7.66
C LEU A 62 8.07 -8.06 9.16
N GLU A 63 9.17 -7.42 9.54
CA GLU A 63 9.69 -7.38 10.91
C GLU A 63 9.81 -8.80 11.51
N GLY A 64 10.26 -9.77 10.70
CA GLY A 64 10.34 -11.17 11.07
C GLY A 64 8.99 -11.91 11.17
N ARG A 65 7.87 -11.25 10.88
CA ARG A 65 6.54 -11.86 10.85
C ARG A 65 6.25 -12.41 9.46
N GLU A 66 5.89 -13.69 9.39
CA GLU A 66 5.53 -14.35 8.13
C GLU A 66 4.32 -13.69 7.45
N LEU A 67 4.46 -13.31 6.18
CA LEU A 67 3.39 -12.75 5.34
C LEU A 67 2.90 -13.73 4.27
N THR A 68 3.64 -14.81 3.99
CA THR A 68 3.27 -15.81 2.98
C THR A 68 1.85 -16.35 3.21
N GLY A 69 1.06 -16.42 2.14
CA GLY A 69 -0.33 -16.87 2.18
C GLY A 69 -1.32 -15.93 2.89
N ARG A 70 -0.86 -14.84 3.54
CA ARG A 70 -1.78 -13.91 4.21
C ARG A 70 -2.53 -13.04 3.20
N PRO A 71 -3.85 -12.81 3.39
CA PRO A 71 -4.64 -11.95 2.52
C PRO A 71 -4.32 -10.46 2.76
N PRO A 72 -4.65 -9.56 1.81
CA PRO A 72 -4.31 -8.14 1.88
C PRO A 72 -4.73 -7.43 3.17
N HIS A 73 -5.95 -7.67 3.67
CA HIS A 73 -6.45 -7.03 4.89
C HIS A 73 -5.63 -7.43 6.14
N ALA A 74 -5.09 -8.64 6.17
CA ALA A 74 -4.22 -9.09 7.27
C ALA A 74 -2.83 -8.45 7.19
N ARG A 75 -2.34 -8.19 5.98
CA ARG A 75 -1.06 -7.48 5.74
C ARG A 75 -1.16 -5.99 6.08
N ALA A 76 -2.27 -5.35 5.73
CA ALA A 76 -2.55 -3.96 6.09
C ALA A 76 -2.54 -3.76 7.63
N ARG A 77 -3.17 -4.68 8.37
CA ARG A 77 -3.21 -4.64 9.85
C ARG A 77 -1.85 -4.80 10.53
N VAL A 78 -0.83 -5.29 9.83
CA VAL A 78 0.54 -5.37 10.35
C VAL A 78 1.45 -4.26 9.82
N GLY A 79 0.89 -3.24 9.16
CA GLY A 79 1.62 -2.04 8.76
C GLY A 79 1.99 -1.94 7.28
N VAL A 80 1.43 -2.78 6.40
CA VAL A 80 1.67 -2.68 4.95
C VAL A 80 0.66 -1.73 4.29
N GLY A 81 1.09 -0.52 3.96
CA GLY A 81 0.34 0.42 3.11
C GLY A 81 0.59 0.20 1.61
N TYR A 82 -0.41 0.49 0.77
CA TYR A 82 -0.27 0.39 -0.69
C TYR A 82 -0.98 1.53 -1.40
N VAL A 83 -0.22 2.26 -2.21
CA VAL A 83 -0.74 3.34 -3.07
C VAL A 83 -0.53 2.94 -4.53
N PRO A 84 -1.58 2.47 -5.23
CA PRO A 84 -1.48 2.06 -6.62
C PRO A 84 -1.29 3.26 -7.56
N GLN A 85 -0.76 3.00 -8.76
CA GLN A 85 -0.59 4.01 -9.82
C GLN A 85 -1.91 4.73 -10.18
N GLY A 86 -3.05 4.03 -10.06
CA GLY A 86 -4.37 4.58 -10.34
C GLY A 86 -4.96 5.45 -9.23
N ARG A 87 -4.24 5.69 -8.12
CA ARG A 87 -4.67 6.40 -6.90
C ARG A 87 -5.75 5.66 -6.09
N GLU A 88 -6.73 5.08 -6.78
CA GLU A 88 -7.83 4.28 -6.22
C GLU A 88 -8.53 4.95 -5.03
N ILE A 89 -8.67 6.28 -5.07
CA ILE A 89 -9.57 7.00 -4.15
C ILE A 89 -11.02 6.61 -4.44
N ILE A 90 -11.91 6.78 -3.46
CA ILE A 90 -13.34 6.58 -3.67
C ILE A 90 -13.97 7.92 -4.05
N PRO A 91 -14.29 8.18 -5.33
CA PRO A 91 -14.61 9.52 -5.81
C PRO A 91 -15.87 10.12 -5.19
N GLN A 92 -16.83 9.27 -4.81
CA GLN A 92 -18.12 9.67 -4.26
C GLN A 92 -18.02 10.10 -2.78
N LEU A 93 -16.96 9.65 -2.09
CA LEU A 93 -16.71 10.01 -0.71
C LEU A 93 -15.95 11.34 -0.63
N THR A 94 -16.17 12.06 0.46
CA THR A 94 -15.42 13.27 0.80
C THR A 94 -13.94 12.96 1.04
N VAL A 95 -13.09 13.98 1.01
CA VAL A 95 -11.69 13.89 1.44
C VAL A 95 -11.61 13.30 2.84
N ARG A 96 -12.42 13.81 3.77
CA ARG A 96 -12.46 13.32 5.15
C ARG A 96 -12.81 11.84 5.23
N GLU A 97 -13.83 11.41 4.50
CA GLU A 97 -14.26 10.00 4.49
C GLU A 97 -13.20 9.07 3.86
N ASN A 98 -12.54 9.51 2.78
CA ASN A 98 -11.41 8.76 2.20
C ASN A 98 -10.27 8.58 3.21
N LEU A 99 -9.90 9.63 3.94
CA LEU A 99 -8.84 9.55 4.96
C LEU A 99 -9.25 8.62 6.11
N LEU A 100 -10.49 8.74 6.59
CA LEU A 100 -10.99 7.86 7.65
C LEU A 100 -10.97 6.39 7.26
N LEU A 101 -11.31 6.04 6.02
CA LEU A 101 -11.26 4.65 5.56
C LEU A 101 -9.88 3.99 5.71
N GLY A 102 -8.79 4.76 5.59
CA GLY A 102 -7.44 4.24 5.84
C GLY A 102 -7.23 3.75 7.26
N LEU A 103 -7.92 4.36 8.23
CA LEU A 103 -7.83 4.03 9.66
C LEU A 103 -8.49 2.70 10.01
N GLU A 104 -9.27 2.09 9.11
CA GLU A 104 -9.92 0.79 9.36
C GLU A 104 -8.90 -0.35 9.53
N ALA A 105 -7.69 -0.21 8.98
CA ALA A 105 -6.62 -1.18 9.16
C ALA A 105 -5.99 -1.14 10.58
N LEU A 106 -6.24 -0.08 11.36
CA LEU A 106 -5.70 0.05 12.71
C LEU A 106 -6.39 -0.91 13.70
N PRO A 107 -5.72 -1.31 14.80
CA PRO A 107 -6.37 -2.06 15.87
C PRO A 107 -7.65 -1.38 16.35
N GLY A 108 -8.75 -2.13 16.37
CA GLY A 108 -10.08 -1.61 16.74
C GLY A 108 -10.84 -0.86 15.63
N GLY A 109 -10.25 -0.71 14.43
CA GLY A 109 -10.88 -0.13 13.24
C GLY A 109 -11.49 1.26 13.45
N LEU A 110 -12.45 1.64 12.62
CA LEU A 110 -13.16 2.92 12.69
C LEU A 110 -14.04 3.11 13.95
N ALA A 111 -14.28 2.04 14.71
CA ALA A 111 -14.97 2.13 15.99
C ALA A 111 -14.10 2.85 17.05
N THR A 112 -12.78 2.68 16.96
CA THR A 112 -11.81 3.25 17.91
C THR A 112 -11.05 4.41 17.29
N ASN A 113 -10.82 4.37 15.98
CA ASN A 113 -9.95 5.30 15.27
C ASN A 113 -10.77 6.24 14.38
N ARG A 114 -11.00 7.47 14.85
CA ARG A 114 -11.71 8.52 14.10
C ARG A 114 -10.95 9.85 14.02
N HIS A 115 -9.76 9.87 14.61
CA HIS A 115 -8.88 11.02 14.59
C HIS A 115 -7.90 10.85 13.42
N ILE A 116 -7.87 11.84 12.53
CA ILE A 116 -6.88 11.90 11.45
C ILE A 116 -5.66 12.60 12.03
N ASP A 117 -4.49 11.96 11.92
CA ASP A 117 -3.23 12.50 12.41
C ASP A 117 -2.92 13.88 11.78
N PRO A 118 -2.63 14.93 12.57
CA PRO A 118 -2.28 16.25 12.06
C PRO A 118 -1.14 16.25 11.04
N LEU A 119 -0.21 15.28 11.11
CA LEU A 119 0.88 15.11 10.15
C LEU A 119 0.36 15.01 8.70
N VAL A 120 -0.83 14.43 8.49
CA VAL A 120 -1.46 14.36 7.16
C VAL A 120 -1.67 15.76 6.57
N PHE A 121 -2.10 16.72 7.39
CA PHE A 121 -2.34 18.09 6.96
C PHE A 121 -1.06 18.92 6.90
N GLU A 122 -0.06 18.59 7.70
CA GLU A 122 1.29 19.17 7.56
C GLU A 122 1.92 18.79 6.20
N LEU A 123 1.80 17.52 5.81
CA LEU A 123 2.34 17.02 4.54
C LEU A 123 1.48 17.45 3.33
N PHE A 124 0.16 17.48 3.49
CA PHE A 124 -0.77 17.82 2.41
C PHE A 124 -1.80 18.89 2.84
N PRO A 125 -1.39 20.17 3.02
CA PRO A 125 -2.26 21.22 3.57
C PRO A 125 -3.53 21.49 2.76
N ILE A 126 -3.53 21.15 1.46
CA ILE A 126 -4.71 21.33 0.62
C ILE A 126 -5.86 20.39 1.01
N LEU A 127 -5.57 19.22 1.60
CA LEU A 127 -6.59 18.27 2.02
C LEU A 127 -7.42 18.81 3.18
N GLU A 128 -6.81 19.56 4.11
CA GLU A 128 -7.51 20.20 5.23
C GLU A 128 -8.57 21.19 4.73
N LYS A 129 -8.20 22.02 3.75
CA LYS A 129 -9.12 22.99 3.13
C LYS A 129 -10.28 22.32 2.38
N PHE A 130 -10.09 21.08 1.95
CA PHE A 130 -11.03 20.33 1.10
C PHE A 130 -11.69 19.15 1.80
N LEU A 131 -11.64 19.06 3.13
CA LEU A 131 -12.21 17.94 3.90
C LEU A 131 -13.65 17.59 3.50
N ALA A 132 -14.49 18.59 3.20
CA ALA A 132 -15.89 18.42 2.81
C ALA A 132 -16.12 18.20 1.30
N ARG A 133 -15.11 18.38 0.45
CA ARG A 133 -15.23 18.15 -1.00
C ARG A 133 -15.18 16.66 -1.29
N ARG A 134 -15.89 16.23 -2.34
CA ARG A 134 -15.79 14.86 -2.85
C ARG A 134 -14.41 14.63 -3.45
N GLY A 135 -13.87 13.43 -3.27
CA GLY A 135 -12.57 13.05 -3.82
C GLY A 135 -12.54 13.15 -5.35
N GLY A 136 -13.67 12.89 -6.02
CA GLY A 136 -13.82 13.01 -7.47
C GLY A 136 -13.68 14.45 -8.00
N ASP A 137 -13.96 15.46 -7.16
CA ASP A 137 -13.91 16.88 -7.56
C ASP A 137 -12.49 17.47 -7.41
N LEU A 138 -11.54 16.70 -6.90
CA LEU A 138 -10.14 17.09 -6.77
C LEU A 138 -9.40 16.99 -8.10
N SER A 139 -8.38 17.84 -8.29
CA SER A 139 -7.45 17.69 -9.42
C SER A 139 -6.67 16.38 -9.31
N GLY A 140 -6.14 15.86 -10.42
CA GLY A 140 -5.38 14.60 -10.41
C GLY A 140 -4.17 14.58 -9.44
N GLY A 141 -3.53 15.74 -9.23
CA GLY A 141 -2.46 15.88 -8.23
C GLY A 141 -2.98 15.84 -6.80
N GLN A 142 -4.12 16.47 -6.53
CA GLN A 142 -4.79 16.44 -5.22
C GLN A 142 -5.34 15.04 -4.90
N GLN A 143 -5.86 14.32 -5.91
CA GLN A 143 -6.26 12.92 -5.76
C GLN A 143 -5.06 12.03 -5.43
N GLN A 144 -3.87 12.30 -5.98
CA GLN A 144 -2.65 11.58 -5.63
C GLN A 144 -2.24 11.83 -4.17
N GLN A 145 -2.30 13.08 -3.72
CA GLN A 145 -2.04 13.43 -2.32
C GLN A 145 -3.04 12.73 -1.38
N LEU A 146 -4.33 12.72 -1.72
CA LEU A 146 -5.35 12.00 -0.96
C LEU A 146 -5.09 10.49 -0.90
N ALA A 147 -4.66 9.88 -2.02
CA ALA A 147 -4.32 8.47 -2.05
C ALA A 147 -3.12 8.13 -1.16
N ILE A 148 -2.09 8.99 -1.15
CA ILE A 148 -0.92 8.83 -0.28
C ILE A 148 -1.31 9.03 1.18
N ALA A 149 -2.09 10.06 1.50
CA ALA A 149 -2.51 10.37 2.86
C ALA A 149 -3.42 9.31 3.50
N ARG A 150 -4.14 8.54 2.69
CA ARG A 150 -5.01 7.45 3.15
C ARG A 150 -4.26 6.14 3.38
N GLY A 151 -3.22 5.88 2.57
CA GLY A 151 -2.49 4.60 2.56
C GLY A 151 -1.58 4.45 3.77
#